data_AF-A0A4U3ASU5-F1
#
_entry.id   AF-A0A4U3ASU5-F1
#
_cell.length_a   1.000
_cell.length_b   1.000
_cell.length_c   1.000
_cell.angle_alpha   90.00
_cell.angle_beta   90.00
_cell.angle_gamma   90.00
#
_symmetry.space_group_name_H-M   'P 1'
#
loop_
_entity.id
_entity.type
_entity.pdbx_description
1 polymer ?
#
loop_
_entity_poly.entity_id
_entity_poly.type
_entity_poly.pdbx_seq_one_letter_code
_entity_poly.pdbx_strand_id
1 'polypeptide(L)'
;NKHHKRAEIGYELDDTYWGQGYATEALQAILTYGFETLQLIRIAAVVYVENKASQKLLSKAGFQEEGLLRKHMIQNVIAPDS
;
A
#
# COMPACT_ATOMS: atom_id res chain seq x y z
N ASN A 1 3.01 -4.43 28.85
CA ASN A 1 2.72 -3.36 27.87
C ASN A 1 2.75 -3.95 26.47
N LYS A 2 1.60 -4.29 25.87
CA LYS A 2 1.53 -4.97 24.56
C LYS A 2 1.62 -3.93 23.45
N HIS A 3 2.83 -3.49 23.13
CA HIS A 3 3.09 -2.57 22.04
C HIS A 3 2.62 -3.21 20.72
N HIS A 4 1.71 -2.54 20.00
CA HIS A 4 1.19 -3.02 18.72
C HIS A 4 2.33 -3.07 17.68
N LYS A 5 2.90 -4.25 17.43
CA LYS A 5 3.96 -4.48 16.44
C LYS A 5 3.42 -4.56 14.99
N ARG A 6 2.43 -3.75 14.66
CA ARG A 6 1.79 -3.73 13.34
C ARG A 6 1.69 -2.31 12.80
N ALA A 7 1.83 -2.17 11.49
CA ALA A 7 1.62 -0.91 10.79
C ALA A 7 0.78 -1.13 9.52
N GLU A 8 0.23 -0.04 8.98
CA GLU A 8 -0.41 0.01 7.67
C GLU A 8 0.34 1.01 6.80
N ILE A 9 0.48 0.71 5.52
CA ILE A 9 1.12 1.58 4.53
C ILE A 9 0.14 1.91 3.42
N GLY A 10 0.19 3.17 2.98
CA GLY A 10 -0.46 3.67 1.78
C GLY A 10 0.56 4.47 0.97
N TYR A 11 0.42 4.43 -0.35
CA TYR A 11 1.27 5.20 -1.25
C TYR A 11 0.43 5.66 -2.44
N GLU A 12 0.78 6.84 -2.94
CA GLU A 12 0.23 7.41 -4.15
C GLU A 12 1.41 7.94 -4.97
N LEU A 13 1.39 7.64 -6.26
CA LEU A 13 2.40 8.07 -7.19
C LEU A 13 1.69 8.69 -8.39
N ASP A 14 2.15 9.87 -8.79
CA ASP A 14 1.69 10.53 -9.99
C ASP A 14 1.92 9.63 -11.22
N ASP A 15 0.98 9.69 -12.18
CA ASP A 15 0.94 8.80 -13.33
C ASP A 15 2.18 8.91 -14.23
N THR A 16 2.81 10.08 -14.26
CA THR A 16 4.07 10.33 -14.98
C THR A 16 5.22 9.43 -14.51
N TYR A 17 5.18 8.93 -13.27
CA TYR A 17 6.23 8.11 -12.67
C TYR A 17 5.90 6.62 -12.65
N TRP A 18 4.77 6.20 -13.23
CA TRP A 18 4.38 4.80 -13.25
C TRP A 18 5.30 3.95 -14.14
N GLY A 19 5.49 2.69 -13.75
CA GLY A 19 6.32 1.73 -14.51
C GLY A 19 7.83 1.96 -14.42
N GLN A 20 8.29 3.01 -13.73
CA GLN A 20 9.72 3.35 -13.61
C GLN A 20 10.40 2.70 -12.40
N GLY A 21 9.66 2.00 -11.54
CA GLY A 21 10.20 1.26 -10.40
C GLY A 21 10.23 2.01 -9.07
N TYR A 22 9.93 3.31 -9.04
CA TYR A 22 9.96 4.12 -7.81
C TYR A 22 9.06 3.58 -6.68
N ALA A 23 7.84 3.17 -7.00
CA ALA A 23 6.94 2.57 -6.01
C ALA A 23 7.52 1.27 -5.42
N THR A 24 8.25 0.49 -6.22
CA THR A 24 8.92 -0.73 -5.76
C THR A 24 10.07 -0.41 -4.83
N GLU A 25 10.93 0.54 -5.20
CA GLU A 25 12.06 0.98 -4.38
C GLU A 25 11.58 1.53 -3.03
N ALA A 26 10.58 2.41 -3.05
CA ALA A 26 9.98 2.97 -1.84
C ALA A 26 9.36 1.87 -0.96
N LEU A 27 8.61 0.94 -1.55
CA LEU A 27 8.01 -0.17 -0.81
C LEU A 27 9.09 -1.05 -0.16
N GLN A 28 10.16 -1.40 -0.88
CA GLN A 28 11.25 -2.21 -0.34
C GLN A 28 11.94 -1.51 0.84
N ALA A 29 12.25 -0.22 0.70
CA ALA A 29 12.86 0.55 1.79
C ALA A 29 11.98 0.57 3.05
N ILE A 30 10.67 0.74 2.88
CA ILE A 30 9.69 0.72 3.99
C ILE A 30 9.65 -0.66 4.66
N LEU A 31 9.62 -1.74 3.88
CA LEU A 31 9.59 -3.11 4.43
C LEU A 31 10.87 -3.42 5.21
N THR A 32 12.04 -3.11 4.64
CA THR A 32 13.34 -3.29 5.32
C THR A 32 13.36 -2.53 6.64
N TYR A 33 13.00 -1.25 6.63
CA TYR A 33 12.97 -0.44 7.85
C TYR A 33 11.97 -0.98 8.88
N GLY A 34 10.76 -1.31 8.43
CA GLY A 34 9.69 -1.79 9.30
C GLY A 34 10.01 -3.12 9.99
N PHE A 35 10.60 -4.07 9.27
CA PHE A 35 10.94 -5.37 9.85
C PHE A 35 12.27 -5.36 10.60
N GLU A 36 13.32 -4.73 10.07
CA GLU A 36 14.66 -4.81 10.66
C GLU A 36 14.85 -3.80 11.79
N THR A 37 14.39 -2.56 11.60
CA THR A 37 14.61 -1.50 12.59
C THR A 37 13.48 -1.41 13.59
N LEU A 38 12.23 -1.34 13.12
CA LEU A 38 11.06 -1.22 14.01
C LEU A 38 10.61 -2.56 14.61
N GLN A 39 11.17 -3.68 14.12
CA GLN A 39 10.81 -5.03 14.56
C GLN A 39 9.29 -5.29 14.54
N LEU A 40 8.62 -4.77 13.51
CA LEU A 40 7.22 -5.06 13.25
C LEU A 40 7.06 -6.55 12.93
N ILE A 41 5.92 -7.12 13.28
CA ILE A 41 5.56 -8.50 12.91
C ILE A 41 4.58 -8.54 11.74
N ARG A 42 4.04 -7.37 11.36
CA ARG A 42 3.04 -7.25 10.31
C ARG A 42 3.02 -5.83 9.73
N ILE A 43 3.00 -5.77 8.40
CA ILE A 43 2.72 -4.55 7.64
C ILE A 43 1.54 -4.86 6.73
N ALA A 44 0.48 -4.08 6.82
CA ALA A 44 -0.69 -4.18 5.96
C ALA A 44 -0.68 -3.06 4.91
N ALA A 45 -1.36 -3.27 3.79
CA ALA A 45 -1.58 -2.25 2.78
C ALA A 45 -3.01 -2.36 2.27
N VAL A 46 -3.67 -1.22 2.08
CA VAL A 46 -5.01 -1.15 1.48
C VAL A 46 -4.89 -0.43 0.15
N VAL A 47 -5.40 -1.05 -0.91
CA VAL A 47 -5.38 -0.51 -2.27
C VAL A 47 -6.77 -0.59 -2.87
N TYR A 48 -7.08 0.35 -3.76
CA TYR A 48 -8.31 0.30 -4.55
C TYR A 48 -8.35 -0.96 -5.42
N VAL A 49 -9.56 -1.54 -5.57
CA VAL A 49 -9.78 -2.77 -6.34
C VAL A 49 -9.49 -2.55 -7.83
N GLU A 50 -9.65 -1.31 -8.28
CA GLU A 50 -9.41 -0.82 -9.62
C GLU A 50 -7.89 -0.64 -9.88
N ASN A 51 -7.08 -0.42 -8.83
CA ASN A 51 -5.65 -0.20 -8.96
C ASN A 51 -4.88 -1.53 -9.08
N LYS A 52 -4.91 -2.09 -10.30
CA LYS A 52 -4.20 -3.34 -10.64
C LYS A 52 -2.68 -3.24 -10.54
N ALA A 53 -2.12 -2.05 -10.77
CA ALA A 53 -0.69 -1.82 -10.64
C ALA A 53 -0.23 -2.03 -9.19
N SER A 54 -0.92 -1.41 -8.23
CA SER A 54 -0.62 -1.56 -6.81
C SER A 54 -0.86 -2.99 -6.30
N GLN A 55 -1.93 -3.66 -6.73
CA GLN A 55 -2.16 -5.07 -6.39
C GLN A 55 -1.00 -5.96 -6.85
N LYS A 56 -0.54 -5.79 -8.10
CA LYS A 56 0.59 -6.54 -8.66
C LYS A 56 1.90 -6.23 -7.93
N LEU A 57 2.12 -4.97 -7.55
CA LEU A 57 3.29 -4.55 -6.80
C LEU A 57 3.34 -5.23 -5.42
N LEU A 58 2.24 -5.15 -4.66
CA LEU A 58 2.14 -5.77 -3.33
C LEU A 58 2.32 -7.29 -3.41
N SER A 59 1.68 -7.95 -4.38
CA SER A 59 1.85 -9.39 -4.62
C SER A 59 3.31 -9.75 -4.90
N LYS A 60 4.02 -8.98 -5.74
CA LYS A 60 5.45 -9.19 -6.02
C LYS A 60 6.34 -8.96 -4.79
N ALA A 61 5.93 -8.06 -3.89
CA ALA A 61 6.62 -7.79 -2.64
C ALA A 61 6.31 -8.83 -1.53
N GLY A 62 5.51 -9.87 -1.83
CA GLY A 62 5.21 -10.96 -0.90
C GLY A 62 4.01 -10.70 0.01
N PHE A 63 3.20 -9.67 -0.25
CA PHE A 63 1.94 -9.48 0.46
C PHE A 63 0.94 -10.57 0.07
N GLN A 64 0.12 -10.97 1.05
CA GLN A 64 -1.02 -11.84 0.86
C GLN A 64 -2.32 -11.03 0.90
N GLU A 65 -3.22 -11.28 -0.04
CA GLU A 65 -4.56 -10.70 -0.01
C GLU A 65 -5.39 -11.37 1.09
N GLU A 66 -5.79 -10.60 2.10
CA GLU A 66 -6.57 -11.10 3.25
C GLU A 66 -8.06 -10.77 3.17
N GLY A 67 -8.48 -9.90 2.26
CA GLY A 67 -9.90 -9.67 1.99
C GLY A 67 -10.22 -8.32 1.39
N LEU A 68 -11.51 -8.16 1.06
CA LEU A 68 -12.07 -6.93 0.51
C LEU A 68 -12.80 -6.15 1.62
N LEU A 69 -12.34 -4.93 1.89
CA LEU A 69 -12.97 -4.04 2.86
C LEU A 69 -14.17 -3.32 2.21
N ARG A 70 -15.38 -3.83 2.46
CA ARG A 70 -16.62 -3.26 1.93
C ARG A 70 -16.96 -1.94 2.65
N LYS A 71 -17.31 -0.90 1.87
CA LYS A 71 -17.64 0.46 2.37
C LYS A 71 -16.53 1.09 3.22
N HIS A 72 -15.28 0.79 2.88
CA HIS A 72 -14.12 1.22 3.66
C HIS A 72 -13.69 2.66 3.39
N MET A 73 -13.84 3.14 2.15
CA MET A 73 -13.51 4.51 1.76
C MET A 73 -14.66 5.15 0.97
N ILE A 74 -14.94 6.41 1.25
CA ILE A 74 -15.81 7.28 0.43
C ILE A 74 -14.87 8.25 -0.26
N GLN A 75 -14.72 8.14 -1.58
CA GLN A 75 -14.07 9.20 -2.34
C GLN A 75 -15.11 10.27 -2.63
N ASN A 76 -14.86 11.52 -2.21
CA ASN A 76 -15.54 12.66 -2.80
C ASN A 76 -15.03 12.77 -4.23
N VAL A 77 -15.76 12.15 -5.17
CA VAL A 77 -15.57 12.43 -6.59
C VAL A 77 -16.01 13.87 -6.79
N ILE A 78 -15.05 14.80 -6.79
CA ILE A 78 -15.26 16.07 -7.47
C ILE A 78 -15.38 15.67 -8.93
N ALA A 79 -16.61 15.57 -9.42
CA ALA A 79 -16.85 15.42 -10.84
C ALA A 79 -16.06 16.54 -11.53
N PRO A 80 -15.22 16.25 -12.54
CA PRO A 80 -14.74 17.33 -13.39
C PRO A 80 -15.99 17.99 -13.94
N ASP A 81 -16.15 19.29 -13.66
CA ASP A 81 -17.24 20.08 -14.17
C ASP A 81 -17.35 19.83 -15.68
N SER A 82 -18.55 19.42 -16.07
CA SER A 82 -19.02 19.19 -17.44
C SER A 82 -18.70 20.34 -18.39
#